data_AF-A0A4Q4D4S7-F1
#
_entry.id   AF-A0A4Q4D4S7-F1
#
_cell.length_a   1.000
_cell.length_b   1.000
_cell.length_c   1.000
_cell.angle_alpha   90.00
_cell.angle_beta   90.00
_cell.angle_gamma   90.00
#
_symmetry.space_group_name_H-M   'P 1'
#
loop_
_entity.id
_entity.type
_entity.pdbx_description
1 polymer ?
#
loop_
_entity_poly.entity_id
_entity_poly.type
_entity_poly.pdbx_seq_one_letter_code
_entity_poly.pdbx_strand_id
1 'polypeptide(L)'
;MTAPGAPTRKREATRERILDAARLVLAETGIQGATVETICDRAGFTRGAFYSNFASKEDLVLALFHRESDLLMQEMSQALDAELQAGEDAATVVSRVLDRFLRGYPHDRMGFLINQEFITHGARHREIAQVYRGLWQRTVDDITGFVEKAAEALELRLTMPAESAAYLLLGAFEVSIRTHFLDSDADELDGTLLQRLVGDLLVTVLAGQEQS
;
A
#
# COMPACT_ATOMS: atom_id res chain seq x y z
N MET A 1 -3.85 -35.39 25.96
CA MET A 1 -2.49 -34.88 25.70
C MET A 1 -2.60 -33.76 24.68
N THR A 2 -2.75 -32.51 25.15
CA THR A 2 -2.96 -31.31 24.33
C THR A 2 -1.62 -30.61 24.12
N ALA A 3 -1.18 -30.47 22.87
CA ALA A 3 0.10 -29.86 22.51
C ALA A 3 0.08 -28.32 22.73
N PRO A 4 1.20 -27.69 23.13
CA PRO A 4 1.26 -26.25 23.39
C PRO A 4 1.40 -25.44 22.10
N GLY A 5 0.27 -25.11 21.45
CA GLY A 5 0.19 -24.14 20.35
C GLY A 5 -0.02 -22.67 20.81
N ALA A 6 0.37 -22.33 22.04
CA ALA A 6 -0.26 -21.23 22.79
C ALA A 6 0.51 -19.88 22.93
N PRO A 7 1.85 -19.80 22.90
CA PRO A 7 2.54 -18.51 23.11
C PRO A 7 2.61 -17.63 21.85
N THR A 8 2.90 -18.22 20.70
CA THR A 8 3.16 -17.51 19.43
C THR A 8 1.88 -16.90 18.85
N ARG A 9 0.79 -17.68 18.79
CA ARG A 9 -0.52 -17.18 18.33
C ARG A 9 -1.04 -16.03 19.19
N LYS A 10 -0.84 -16.10 20.51
CA LYS A 10 -1.27 -15.03 21.42
C LYS A 10 -0.45 -13.76 21.21
N ARG A 11 0.86 -13.90 21.00
CA ARG A 11 1.75 -12.77 20.69
C ARG A 11 1.39 -12.12 19.36
N GLU A 12 1.13 -12.91 18.33
CA GLU A 12 0.72 -12.44 17.01
C GLU A 12 -0.63 -11.70 17.06
N ALA A 13 -1.63 -12.25 17.75
CA ALA A 13 -2.90 -11.55 17.97
C ALA A 13 -2.74 -10.23 18.75
N THR A 14 -1.84 -10.17 19.74
CA THR A 14 -1.49 -8.91 20.41
C THR A 14 -0.83 -7.94 19.45
N ARG A 15 0.11 -8.40 18.62
CA ARG A 15 0.80 -7.59 17.62
C ARG A 15 -0.19 -6.94 16.66
N GLU A 16 -1.13 -7.71 16.11
CA GLU A 16 -2.15 -7.19 15.19
C GLU A 16 -3.05 -6.13 15.83
N ARG A 17 -3.53 -6.38 17.05
CA ARG A 17 -4.34 -5.38 17.77
C ARG A 17 -3.59 -4.09 18.06
N ILE A 18 -2.28 -4.17 18.31
CA ILE A 18 -1.44 -2.98 18.49
C ILE A 18 -1.29 -2.23 17.17
N LEU A 19 -1.12 -2.94 16.04
CA LEU A 19 -1.07 -2.33 14.70
C LEU A 19 -2.39 -1.66 14.32
N ASP A 20 -3.53 -2.29 14.61
CA ASP A 20 -4.86 -1.70 14.38
C ASP A 20 -5.07 -0.41 15.18
N ALA A 21 -4.70 -0.43 16.46
CA ALA A 21 -4.75 0.75 17.31
C ALA A 21 -3.80 1.85 16.81
N ALA A 22 -2.59 1.47 16.39
CA ALA A 22 -1.63 2.41 15.86
C ALA A 22 -2.13 3.08 14.59
N ARG A 23 -2.75 2.33 13.66
CA ARG A 23 -3.38 2.89 12.47
C ARG A 23 -4.35 4.01 12.82
N LEU A 24 -5.20 3.80 13.83
CA LEU A 24 -6.17 4.81 14.29
C LEU A 24 -5.53 6.00 15.03
N VAL A 25 -4.51 5.78 15.88
CA VAL A 25 -3.81 6.88 16.56
C VAL A 25 -3.05 7.75 15.57
N LEU A 26 -2.29 7.11 14.68
CA LEU A 26 -1.59 7.79 13.60
C LEU A 26 -2.60 8.54 12.74
N ALA A 27 -3.81 7.98 12.59
CA ALA A 27 -4.87 8.66 11.90
C ALA A 27 -5.25 9.99 12.58
N GLU A 28 -5.55 9.95 13.86
CA GLU A 28 -6.06 11.15 14.54
C GLU A 28 -4.98 12.21 14.81
N THR A 29 -3.71 11.81 14.90
CA THR A 29 -2.66 12.66 15.50
C THR A 29 -1.39 12.80 14.67
N GLY A 30 -1.28 12.10 13.53
CA GLY A 30 -0.05 12.00 12.75
C GLY A 30 1.06 11.19 13.45
N ILE A 31 2.18 10.99 12.76
CA ILE A 31 3.33 10.23 13.27
C ILE A 31 3.94 10.94 14.48
N GLN A 32 4.04 12.27 14.44
CA GLN A 32 4.65 13.05 15.51
C GLN A 32 3.78 13.12 16.77
N GLY A 33 2.46 13.26 16.61
CA GLY A 33 1.51 13.29 17.74
C GLY A 33 1.29 11.94 18.40
N ALA A 34 1.48 10.84 17.65
CA ALA A 34 1.34 9.49 18.20
C ALA A 34 2.41 9.15 19.24
N THR A 35 1.98 8.65 20.40
CA THR A 35 2.86 8.14 21.46
C THR A 35 2.62 6.66 21.72
N VAL A 36 3.64 5.95 22.20
CA VAL A 36 3.51 4.54 22.63
C VAL A 36 2.39 4.37 23.66
N GLU A 37 2.22 5.35 24.54
CA GLU A 37 1.20 5.36 25.58
C GLU A 37 -0.20 5.45 24.97
N THR A 38 -0.46 6.44 24.10
CA THR A 38 -1.74 6.60 23.42
C THR A 38 -2.11 5.37 22.58
N ILE A 39 -1.14 4.74 21.92
CA ILE A 39 -1.34 3.48 21.17
C ILE A 39 -1.69 2.33 22.10
N CYS A 40 -0.96 2.17 23.21
CA CYS A 40 -1.22 1.14 24.21
C CYS A 40 -2.62 1.27 24.82
N ASP A 41 -2.99 2.49 25.20
CA ASP A 41 -4.29 2.79 25.80
C ASP A 41 -5.43 2.44 24.85
N ARG A 42 -5.31 2.83 23.57
CA ARG A 42 -6.28 2.47 22.53
C ARG A 42 -6.33 0.96 22.26
N ALA A 43 -5.18 0.30 22.25
CA ALA A 43 -5.10 -1.14 22.00
C ALA A 43 -5.62 -1.98 23.19
N GLY A 44 -5.73 -1.38 24.38
CA GLY A 44 -6.04 -2.06 25.63
C GLY A 44 -4.87 -2.92 26.13
N PHE A 45 -3.63 -2.48 25.90
CA PHE A 45 -2.41 -3.16 26.30
C PHE A 45 -1.48 -2.27 27.11
N THR A 46 -0.51 -2.86 27.80
CA THR A 46 0.49 -2.11 28.57
C THR A 46 1.70 -1.77 27.71
N ARG A 47 2.50 -0.80 28.15
CA ARG A 47 3.82 -0.51 27.55
C ARG A 47 4.73 -1.75 27.53
N GLY A 48 4.67 -2.60 28.55
CA GLY A 48 5.42 -3.85 28.58
C GLY A 48 5.00 -4.81 27.44
N ALA A 49 3.70 -4.90 27.17
CA ALA A 49 3.19 -5.67 26.04
C ALA A 49 3.64 -5.07 24.68
N PHE A 50 3.66 -3.73 24.56
CA PHE A 50 4.23 -3.06 23.39
C PHE A 50 5.69 -3.44 23.17
N TYR A 51 6.56 -3.24 24.16
CA TYR A 51 8.00 -3.48 24.00
C TYR A 51 8.35 -4.97 23.87
N SER A 52 7.42 -5.87 24.21
CA SER A 52 7.55 -7.30 23.88
C SER A 52 7.29 -7.63 22.41
N ASN A 53 6.66 -6.71 21.66
CA ASN A 53 6.32 -6.88 20.25
C ASN A 53 7.10 -5.95 19.32
N PHE A 54 7.42 -4.74 19.75
CA PHE A 54 8.07 -3.70 18.93
C PHE A 54 9.22 -3.06 19.70
N ALA A 55 10.34 -2.83 19.02
CA ALA A 55 11.51 -2.20 19.63
C ALA A 55 11.29 -0.70 19.90
N SER A 56 10.54 -0.03 19.03
CA SER A 56 10.25 1.40 19.12
C SER A 56 8.92 1.76 18.42
N LYS A 57 8.52 3.04 18.47
CA LYS A 57 7.38 3.56 17.69
C LYS A 57 7.66 3.44 16.19
N GLU A 58 8.89 3.72 15.78
CA GLU A 58 9.34 3.64 14.39
C GLU A 58 9.29 2.20 13.88
N ASP A 59 9.72 1.22 14.67
CA ASP A 59 9.59 -0.21 14.36
C ASP A 59 8.10 -0.62 14.20
N LEU A 60 7.22 -0.10 15.06
CA LEU A 60 5.78 -0.29 14.89
C LEU A 60 5.25 0.34 13.60
N VAL A 61 5.65 1.58 13.29
CA VAL A 61 5.20 2.29 12.09
C VAL A 61 5.63 1.53 10.83
N LEU A 62 6.85 1.00 10.83
CA LEU A 62 7.33 0.17 9.73
C LEU A 62 6.57 -1.13 9.57
N ALA A 63 6.33 -1.83 10.68
CA ALA A 63 5.52 -3.04 10.66
C ALA A 63 4.11 -2.76 10.15
N LEU A 64 3.53 -1.61 10.51
CA LEU A 64 2.23 -1.18 10.00
C LEU A 64 2.28 -0.97 8.48
N PHE A 65 3.24 -0.19 7.97
CA PHE A 65 3.38 0.02 6.53
C PHE A 65 3.56 -1.28 5.75
N HIS A 66 4.37 -2.21 6.26
CA HIS A 66 4.54 -3.53 5.64
C HIS A 66 3.23 -4.31 5.62
N ARG A 67 2.51 -4.37 6.75
CA ARG A 67 1.22 -5.07 6.82
C ARG A 67 0.22 -4.48 5.83
N GLU A 68 0.09 -3.16 5.79
CA GLU A 68 -0.88 -2.52 4.89
C GLU A 68 -0.49 -2.71 3.41
N SER A 69 0.80 -2.66 3.07
CA SER A 69 1.30 -2.98 1.72
C SER A 69 1.00 -4.43 1.34
N ASP A 70 1.19 -5.38 2.27
CA ASP A 70 0.93 -6.79 2.03
C ASP A 70 -0.57 -7.06 1.79
N LEU A 71 -1.45 -6.42 2.56
CA LEU A 71 -2.89 -6.49 2.36
C LEU A 71 -3.31 -5.90 1.00
N LEU A 72 -2.70 -4.78 0.61
CA LEU A 72 -2.96 -4.13 -0.68
C LEU A 72 -2.56 -5.02 -1.85
N MET A 73 -1.37 -5.65 -1.77
CA MET A 73 -0.89 -6.57 -2.80
C MET A 73 -1.72 -7.84 -2.89
N GLN A 74 -2.19 -8.36 -1.77
CA GLN A 74 -3.13 -9.48 -1.76
C GLN A 74 -4.44 -9.13 -2.45
N GLU A 75 -5.02 -7.96 -2.17
CA GLU A 75 -6.27 -7.52 -2.81
C GLU A 75 -6.08 -7.32 -4.32
N MET A 76 -4.98 -6.69 -4.75
CA MET A 76 -4.67 -6.51 -6.17
C MET A 76 -4.48 -7.85 -6.90
N SER A 77 -3.77 -8.80 -6.30
CA SER A 77 -3.61 -10.13 -6.89
C SER A 77 -4.95 -10.87 -6.99
N GLN A 78 -5.78 -10.82 -5.95
CA GLN A 78 -7.10 -11.45 -5.95
C GLN A 78 -8.03 -10.82 -6.99
N ALA A 79 -7.97 -9.49 -7.15
CA ALA A 79 -8.71 -8.76 -8.16
C ALA A 79 -8.31 -9.22 -9.57
N LEU A 80 -7.01 -9.29 -9.85
CA LEU A 80 -6.49 -9.77 -11.13
C LEU A 80 -6.94 -11.21 -11.41
N ASP A 81 -6.74 -12.11 -10.45
CA ASP A 81 -7.10 -13.52 -10.61
C ASP A 81 -8.62 -13.71 -10.86
N ALA A 82 -9.46 -12.89 -10.24
CA ALA A 82 -10.91 -12.91 -10.45
C ALA A 82 -11.32 -12.40 -11.84
N GLU A 83 -10.74 -11.28 -12.30
CA GLU A 83 -11.09 -10.69 -13.59
C GLU A 83 -10.57 -11.50 -14.79
N LEU A 84 -9.44 -12.19 -14.63
CA LEU A 84 -8.93 -13.11 -15.66
C LEU A 84 -9.90 -14.26 -15.97
N GLN A 85 -10.73 -14.69 -15.00
CA GLN A 85 -11.74 -15.73 -15.23
C GLN A 85 -12.93 -15.24 -16.05
N ALA A 86 -13.12 -13.92 -16.19
CA ALA A 86 -14.24 -13.35 -16.92
C ALA A 86 -14.04 -13.39 -18.44
N GLY A 87 -12.79 -13.54 -18.92
CA GLY A 87 -12.47 -13.64 -20.35
C GLY A 87 -12.66 -12.33 -21.14
N GLU A 88 -12.52 -11.19 -20.47
CA GLU A 88 -12.61 -9.85 -21.07
C GLU A 88 -11.29 -9.42 -21.72
N ASP A 89 -11.32 -8.34 -22.50
CA ASP A 89 -10.09 -7.75 -23.04
C ASP A 89 -9.21 -7.12 -21.93
N ALA A 90 -7.92 -6.96 -22.22
CA ALA A 90 -6.94 -6.48 -21.24
C ALA A 90 -7.25 -5.10 -20.66
N ALA A 91 -7.84 -4.18 -21.45
CA ALA A 91 -8.18 -2.85 -20.96
C ALA A 91 -9.33 -2.91 -19.96
N THR A 92 -10.35 -3.74 -20.25
CA THR A 92 -11.44 -4.01 -19.33
C THR A 92 -10.95 -4.66 -18.04
N VAL A 93 -10.07 -5.67 -18.11
CA VAL A 93 -9.49 -6.32 -16.92
C VAL A 93 -8.73 -5.32 -16.06
N VAL A 94 -7.81 -4.54 -16.65
CA VAL A 94 -7.03 -3.54 -15.89
C VAL A 94 -7.92 -2.49 -15.25
N SER A 95 -8.93 -1.99 -15.97
CA SER A 95 -9.89 -1.03 -15.40
C SER A 95 -10.63 -1.60 -14.20
N ARG A 96 -11.08 -2.86 -14.25
CA ARG A 96 -11.81 -3.49 -13.14
C ARG A 96 -10.92 -3.83 -11.95
N VAL A 97 -9.68 -4.24 -12.21
CA VAL A 97 -8.67 -4.43 -11.16
C VAL A 97 -8.41 -3.10 -10.44
N LEU A 98 -8.27 -2.01 -11.20
CA LEU A 98 -8.06 -0.68 -10.63
C LEU A 98 -9.28 -0.19 -9.83
N ASP A 99 -10.50 -0.39 -10.34
CA ASP A 99 -11.73 -0.07 -9.62
C ASP A 99 -11.84 -0.83 -8.30
N ARG A 100 -11.47 -2.11 -8.31
CA ARG A 100 -11.47 -2.95 -7.12
C ARG A 100 -10.40 -2.50 -6.12
N PHE A 101 -9.21 -2.13 -6.60
CA PHE A 101 -8.16 -1.52 -5.78
C PHE A 101 -8.66 -0.25 -5.10
N LEU A 102 -9.23 0.68 -5.87
CA LEU A 102 -9.75 1.96 -5.38
C LEU A 102 -10.87 1.80 -4.35
N ARG A 103 -11.67 0.73 -4.43
CA ARG A 103 -12.75 0.41 -3.48
C ARG A 103 -12.29 -0.40 -2.28
N GLY A 104 -11.32 -1.29 -2.47
CA GLY A 104 -10.90 -2.30 -1.50
C GLY A 104 -9.93 -1.78 -0.45
N TYR A 105 -9.23 -0.68 -0.74
CA TYR A 105 -8.29 -0.07 0.18
C TYR A 105 -8.65 1.41 0.41
N PRO A 106 -8.89 1.83 1.67
CA PRO A 106 -9.13 3.23 1.97
C PRO A 106 -7.90 4.06 1.58
N HIS A 107 -8.00 4.77 0.46
CA HIS A 107 -7.10 5.86 0.12
C HIS A 107 -7.64 7.11 0.79
N ASP A 108 -7.65 7.09 2.12
CA ASP A 108 -8.13 8.21 2.91
C ASP A 108 -7.07 9.31 2.96
N ARG A 109 -7.52 10.52 3.34
CA ARG A 109 -6.64 11.65 3.62
C ARG A 109 -5.50 11.27 4.58
N MET A 110 -5.73 10.22 5.36
CA MET A 110 -4.79 9.76 6.36
C MET A 110 -3.55 9.07 5.82
N GLY A 111 -3.72 8.05 4.99
CA GLY A 111 -2.60 7.36 4.36
C GLY A 111 -1.69 8.35 3.62
N PHE A 112 -2.30 9.36 3.00
CA PHE A 112 -1.57 10.47 2.38
C PHE A 112 -0.74 11.27 3.39
N LEU A 113 -1.35 11.80 4.46
CA LEU A 113 -0.65 12.62 5.45
C LEU A 113 0.49 11.87 6.14
N ILE A 114 0.26 10.62 6.53
CA ILE A 114 1.29 9.76 7.14
C ILE A 114 2.46 9.58 6.16
N ASN A 115 2.18 9.29 4.88
CA ASN A 115 3.24 9.17 3.88
C ASN A 115 4.03 10.48 3.71
N GLN A 116 3.36 11.64 3.66
CA GLN A 116 4.03 12.95 3.55
C GLN A 116 4.89 13.29 4.77
N GLU A 117 4.39 13.03 5.98
CA GLU A 117 5.16 13.19 7.20
C GLU A 117 6.39 12.27 7.20
N PHE A 118 6.22 11.02 6.78
CA PHE A 118 7.29 10.02 6.74
C PHE A 118 8.39 10.41 5.74
N ILE A 119 8.04 10.84 4.53
CA ILE A 119 8.98 11.35 3.52
C ILE A 119 9.72 12.58 4.06
N THR A 120 8.98 13.55 4.61
CA THR A 120 9.58 14.79 5.15
C THR A 120 10.53 14.49 6.30
N HIS A 121 10.16 13.57 7.18
CA HIS A 121 10.96 13.18 8.32
C HIS A 121 12.21 12.41 7.91
N GLY A 122 12.10 11.49 6.95
CA GLY A 122 13.22 10.77 6.33
C GLY A 122 14.20 11.69 5.61
N ALA A 123 13.71 12.70 4.88
CA ALA A 123 14.56 13.68 4.21
C ALA A 123 15.44 14.49 5.18
N ARG A 124 14.99 14.63 6.44
CA ARG A 124 15.69 15.36 7.51
C ARG A 124 16.61 14.46 8.35
N HIS A 125 16.35 13.15 8.44
CA HIS A 125 17.07 12.24 9.33
C HIS A 125 17.61 11.01 8.56
N ARG A 126 18.93 10.90 8.45
CA ARG A 126 19.59 9.87 7.62
C ARG A 126 19.26 8.42 8.03
N GLU A 127 19.05 8.17 9.32
CA GLU A 127 18.65 6.86 9.84
C GLU A 127 17.25 6.46 9.36
N ILE A 128 16.32 7.41 9.31
CA ILE A 128 14.94 7.20 8.83
C ILE A 128 14.94 7.10 7.29
N ALA A 129 15.87 7.78 6.61
CA ALA A 129 16.03 7.62 5.16
C ALA A 129 16.46 6.21 4.74
N GLN A 130 17.21 5.46 5.57
CA GLN A 130 17.55 4.05 5.27
C GLN A 130 16.31 3.18 5.35
N VAL A 131 15.55 3.38 6.42
CA VAL A 131 14.28 2.72 6.67
C VAL A 131 13.29 2.98 5.52
N TYR A 132 13.12 4.25 5.14
CA TYR A 132 12.28 4.65 4.01
C TYR A 132 12.71 4.00 2.69
N ARG A 133 14.02 3.98 2.41
CA ARG A 133 14.54 3.32 1.20
C ARG A 133 14.22 1.83 1.16
N GLY A 134 14.30 1.14 2.30
CA GLY A 134 13.93 -0.27 2.39
C GLY A 134 12.45 -0.50 2.10
N LEU A 135 11.57 0.33 2.68
CA LEU A 135 10.13 0.27 2.42
C LEU A 135 9.81 0.56 0.95
N TRP A 136 10.37 1.65 0.42
CA TRP A 136 10.16 2.07 -0.96
C TRP A 136 10.65 1.01 -1.96
N GLN A 137 11.85 0.44 -1.74
CA GLN A 137 12.37 -0.61 -2.61
C GLN A 137 11.44 -1.82 -2.62
N ARG A 138 10.98 -2.29 -1.46
CA ARG A 138 10.01 -3.39 -1.39
C ARG A 138 8.73 -3.08 -2.15
N THR A 139 8.17 -1.88 -1.99
CA THR A 139 6.98 -1.46 -2.73
C THR A 139 7.22 -1.46 -4.24
N VAL A 140 8.37 -0.97 -4.71
CA VAL A 140 8.73 -1.02 -6.13
C VAL A 140 8.86 -2.47 -6.61
N ASP A 141 9.51 -3.33 -5.84
CA ASP A 141 9.69 -4.75 -6.18
C ASP A 141 8.33 -5.48 -6.26
N ASP A 142 7.44 -5.25 -5.30
CA ASP A 142 6.10 -5.85 -5.25
C ASP A 142 5.24 -5.41 -6.45
N ILE A 143 5.24 -4.11 -6.78
CA ILE A 143 4.51 -3.58 -7.94
C ILE A 143 5.14 -4.07 -9.25
N THR A 144 6.46 -4.19 -9.32
CA THR A 144 7.16 -4.74 -10.48
C THR A 144 6.71 -6.19 -10.74
N GLY A 145 6.73 -7.03 -9.71
CA GLY A 145 6.27 -8.41 -9.81
C GLY A 145 4.77 -8.50 -10.16
N PHE A 146 3.94 -7.59 -9.65
CA PHE A 146 2.54 -7.50 -10.04
C PHE A 146 2.37 -7.15 -11.53
N VAL A 147 3.12 -6.16 -12.03
CA VAL A 147 3.10 -5.77 -13.45
C VAL A 147 3.54 -6.93 -14.35
N GLU A 148 4.59 -7.65 -13.97
CA GLU A 148 5.06 -8.83 -14.71
C GLU A 148 3.99 -9.92 -14.75
N LYS A 149 3.40 -10.25 -13.60
CA LYS A 149 2.30 -11.23 -13.49
C LYS A 149 1.11 -10.82 -14.36
N ALA A 150 0.69 -9.55 -14.29
CA ALA A 150 -0.44 -9.05 -15.07
C ALA A 150 -0.15 -9.07 -16.58
N ALA A 151 1.06 -8.69 -16.98
CA ALA A 151 1.46 -8.70 -18.38
C ALA A 151 1.51 -10.13 -18.95
N GLU A 152 2.06 -11.10 -18.20
CA GLU A 152 2.06 -12.50 -18.59
C GLU A 152 0.63 -13.05 -18.71
N ALA A 153 -0.22 -12.81 -17.71
CA ALA A 153 -1.57 -13.35 -17.67
C ALA A 153 -2.50 -12.75 -18.74
N LEU A 154 -2.25 -11.50 -19.17
CA LEU A 154 -3.02 -10.80 -20.19
C LEU A 154 -2.36 -10.86 -21.59
N GLU A 155 -1.27 -11.64 -21.73
CA GLU A 155 -0.49 -11.77 -22.97
C GLU A 155 -0.02 -10.40 -23.53
N LEU A 156 0.29 -9.46 -22.62
CA LEU A 156 0.71 -8.11 -22.97
C LEU A 156 2.22 -8.05 -23.23
N ARG A 157 2.59 -7.39 -24.31
CA ARG A 157 3.99 -7.03 -24.57
C ARG A 157 4.30 -5.68 -23.94
N LEU A 158 5.07 -5.67 -22.86
CA LEU A 158 5.58 -4.43 -22.28
C LEU A 158 6.54 -3.74 -23.27
N THR A 159 6.33 -2.43 -23.49
CA THR A 159 7.21 -1.59 -24.33
C THR A 159 8.39 -1.01 -23.55
N MET A 160 8.45 -1.27 -22.25
CA MET A 160 9.48 -0.83 -21.32
C MET A 160 9.70 -1.88 -20.21
N PRO A 161 10.79 -1.82 -19.45
CA PRO A 161 10.98 -2.70 -18.29
C PRO A 161 9.83 -2.56 -17.29
N ALA A 162 9.40 -3.69 -16.68
CA ALA A 162 8.31 -3.70 -15.70
C ALA A 162 8.57 -2.77 -14.52
N GLU A 163 9.82 -2.67 -14.06
CA GLU A 163 10.23 -1.73 -13.01
C GLU A 163 9.92 -0.27 -13.40
N SER A 164 10.18 0.11 -14.66
CA SER A 164 9.87 1.47 -15.12
C SER A 164 8.36 1.72 -15.16
N ALA A 165 7.57 0.72 -15.56
CA ALA A 165 6.10 0.81 -15.48
C ALA A 165 5.61 0.92 -14.02
N ALA A 166 6.23 0.19 -13.09
CA ALA A 166 5.93 0.29 -11.65
C ALA A 166 6.14 1.71 -11.12
N TYR A 167 7.26 2.35 -11.44
CA TYR A 167 7.50 3.76 -11.08
C TYR A 167 6.45 4.71 -11.65
N LEU A 168 6.03 4.50 -12.91
CA LEU A 168 4.99 5.32 -13.53
C LEU A 168 3.62 5.14 -12.87
N LEU A 169 3.25 3.92 -12.52
CA LEU A 169 2.00 3.62 -11.79
C LEU A 169 2.02 4.22 -10.39
N LEU A 170 3.12 4.06 -9.66
CA LEU A 170 3.28 4.67 -8.33
C LEU A 170 3.24 6.20 -8.39
N GLY A 171 3.88 6.80 -9.40
CA GLY A 171 3.83 8.25 -9.62
C GLY A 171 2.43 8.74 -10.00
N ALA A 172 1.70 8.00 -10.84
CA ALA A 172 0.31 8.28 -11.19
C ALA A 172 -0.61 8.23 -9.96
N PHE A 173 -0.40 7.26 -9.08
CA PHE A 173 -1.11 7.13 -7.82
C PHE A 173 -0.81 8.31 -6.88
N GLU A 174 0.47 8.65 -6.70
CA GLU A 174 0.90 9.76 -5.85
C GLU A 174 0.30 11.10 -6.30
N VAL A 175 0.37 11.42 -7.61
CA VAL A 175 -0.21 12.66 -8.12
C VAL A 175 -1.73 12.68 -7.98
N SER A 176 -2.40 11.54 -8.17
CA SER A 176 -3.86 11.46 -8.04
C SER A 176 -4.32 11.73 -6.61
N ILE A 177 -3.66 11.11 -5.63
CA ILE A 177 -3.92 11.35 -4.21
C ILE A 177 -3.64 12.80 -3.83
N ARG A 178 -2.47 13.33 -4.24
CA ARG A 178 -2.06 14.69 -3.91
C ARG A 178 -3.03 15.72 -4.49
N THR A 179 -3.39 15.59 -5.77
CA THR A 179 -4.35 16.48 -6.43
C THR A 179 -5.70 16.40 -5.74
N HIS A 180 -6.20 15.20 -5.45
CA HIS A 180 -7.50 15.06 -4.77
C HIS A 180 -7.52 15.74 -3.40
N PHE A 181 -6.59 15.42 -2.50
CA PHE A 181 -6.65 15.93 -1.12
C PHE A 181 -6.25 17.40 -0.96
N LEU A 182 -5.61 17.99 -1.98
CA LEU A 182 -5.32 19.43 -2.01
C LEU A 182 -6.41 20.25 -2.71
N ASP A 183 -7.14 19.66 -3.67
CA ASP A 183 -8.17 20.36 -4.46
C ASP A 183 -9.61 20.03 -4.02
N SER A 184 -9.80 19.06 -3.11
CA SER A 184 -11.10 18.60 -2.61
C SER A 184 -11.14 18.54 -1.09
N ASP A 185 -12.32 18.85 -0.53
CA ASP A 185 -12.66 18.62 0.88
C ASP A 185 -13.17 17.20 1.15
N ALA A 186 -13.30 16.35 0.12
CA ALA A 186 -13.67 14.95 0.30
C ALA A 186 -12.58 14.17 1.07
N ASP A 187 -13.01 13.20 1.86
CA ASP A 187 -12.13 12.31 2.63
C ASP A 187 -11.80 11.01 1.88
N GLU A 188 -12.54 10.71 0.81
CA GLU A 188 -12.36 9.55 -0.07
C GLU A 188 -11.85 9.98 -1.44
N LEU A 189 -10.78 9.32 -1.90
CA LEU A 189 -10.17 9.57 -3.21
C LEU A 189 -11.17 9.43 -4.37
N ASP A 190 -11.29 10.49 -5.17
CA ASP A 190 -11.83 10.40 -6.53
C ASP A 190 -10.78 9.76 -7.45
N GLY A 191 -11.01 8.50 -7.82
CA GLY A 191 -10.12 7.71 -8.65
C GLY A 191 -10.07 8.12 -10.13
N THR A 192 -10.88 9.08 -10.57
CA THR A 192 -11.02 9.45 -11.99
C THR A 192 -9.68 9.81 -12.64
N LEU A 193 -8.84 10.57 -11.95
CA LEU A 193 -7.51 10.95 -12.47
C LEU A 193 -6.60 9.73 -12.60
N LEU A 194 -6.60 8.84 -11.60
CA LEU A 194 -5.79 7.63 -11.62
C LEU A 194 -6.21 6.70 -12.74
N GLN A 195 -7.51 6.46 -12.89
CA GLN A 195 -8.08 5.64 -13.96
C GLN A 195 -7.66 6.14 -15.34
N ARG A 196 -7.73 7.46 -15.56
CA ARG A 196 -7.28 8.08 -16.81
C ARG A 196 -5.79 7.84 -17.05
N LEU A 197 -4.93 8.10 -16.06
CA LEU A 197 -3.48 7.94 -16.19
C LEU A 197 -3.08 6.48 -16.45
N VAL A 198 -3.71 5.52 -15.76
CA VAL A 198 -3.47 4.09 -15.97
C VAL A 198 -3.97 3.66 -17.35
N GLY A 199 -5.12 4.16 -17.80
CA GLY A 199 -5.64 3.91 -19.14
C GLY A 199 -4.70 4.42 -20.24
N ASP A 200 -4.19 5.65 -20.12
CA ASP A 200 -3.23 6.24 -21.05
C ASP A 200 -1.91 5.44 -21.10
N LEU A 201 -1.43 4.96 -19.95
CA LEU A 201 -0.26 4.09 -19.85
C LEU A 201 -0.52 2.75 -20.56
N LEU A 202 -1.68 2.13 -20.35
CA LEU A 202 -2.05 0.87 -20.99
C LEU A 202 -2.09 1.01 -22.52
N VAL A 203 -2.69 2.08 -23.05
CA VAL A 203 -2.72 2.35 -24.49
C VAL A 203 -1.29 2.50 -25.05
N THR A 204 -0.40 3.18 -24.32
CA THR A 204 1.01 3.34 -24.74
C THR A 204 1.76 2.01 -24.78
N VAL A 205 1.42 1.07 -23.88
CA VAL A 205 1.99 -0.28 -23.85
C VAL A 205 1.38 -1.17 -24.95
N LEU A 206 0.07 -1.05 -25.21
CA LEU A 206 -0.67 -1.83 -26.21
C LEU A 206 -0.44 -1.38 -27.66
N ALA A 207 -0.22 -0.08 -27.91
CA ALA A 207 -0.02 0.46 -29.25
C ALA A 207 1.21 -0.13 -29.98
N GLY A 208 2.07 -0.87 -29.27
CA GLY A 208 3.11 -1.70 -29.88
C GLY A 208 2.62 -2.96 -30.62
N GLN A 209 1.32 -3.23 -30.68
CA GLN A 209 0.71 -4.43 -31.29
C GLN A 209 0.18 -4.23 -32.72
N GLU A 210 0.09 -3.00 -33.25
CA GLU A 210 -0.58 -2.71 -34.55
C GLU A 210 0.34 -2.67 -35.80
N GLN A 211 1.46 -3.40 -35.82
CA GLN A 211 2.23 -3.54 -37.07
C GLN A 211 2.73 -4.98 -37.26
N SER A 212 1.87 -5.85 -37.77
CA SER A 212 2.30 -7.00 -38.57
C SER A 212 1.27 -7.36 -39.64
#